data_AF-A0A7V8NMF1-F1
#
_entry.id   AF-A0A7V8NMF1-F1
#
_cell.length_a   1.000
_cell.length_b   1.000
_cell.length_c   1.000
_cell.angle_alpha   90.00
_cell.angle_beta   90.00
_cell.angle_gamma   90.00
#
_symmetry.space_group_name_H-M   'P 1'
#
loop_
_entity.id
_entity.type
_entity.pdbx_description
1 polymer ?
#
loop_
_entity_poly.entity_id
_entity_poly.type
_entity_poly.pdbx_seq_one_letter_code
_entity_poly.pdbx_strand_id
1 'polypeptide(L)'
;MDPQKLSDHQSSYDRIAEEYANRISGELDHKPLDRMLLDEFAARVKGAGRVCDLGCGPGHVARYLYDRGVDIFGMDLSPGMLEQARKRNPAMEFRHGNMLTLDVRDRSWAAIVAFYSIVHIPKTDILQAFREMFRVLEPGGLLFLAFHIGVEVLHEENCWGHQVSLDLVFFGRKEVERYLGLVGFAIEDSLEREPYAPEVEYQSRRAYIRARKPVRS
;
A
#
# COMPACT_ATOMS: atom_id res chain seq x y z
N MET A 1 -0.42 -17.03 2.00
CA MET A 1 0.05 -16.96 0.60
C MET A 1 1.07 -18.06 0.44
N ASP A 2 1.01 -18.79 -0.67
CA ASP A 2 1.99 -19.82 -0.99
C ASP A 2 3.41 -19.21 -1.07
N PRO A 3 4.44 -19.79 -0.42
CA PRO A 3 5.80 -19.25 -0.45
C PRO A 3 6.37 -19.06 -1.86
N GLN A 4 6.02 -19.94 -2.81
CA GLN A 4 6.46 -19.79 -4.20
C GLN A 4 5.88 -18.54 -4.82
N LYS A 5 4.56 -18.32 -4.70
CA LYS A 5 3.92 -17.08 -5.19
C LYS A 5 4.53 -15.81 -4.58
N LEU A 6 4.83 -15.85 -3.28
CA LEU A 6 5.48 -14.72 -2.60
C LEU A 6 6.86 -14.43 -3.21
N SER A 7 7.65 -15.48 -3.44
CA SER A 7 8.96 -15.38 -4.11
C SER A 7 8.85 -14.91 -5.56
N ASP A 8 7.84 -15.37 -6.30
CA ASP A 8 7.59 -14.98 -7.68
C ASP A 8 7.25 -13.48 -7.77
N HIS A 9 6.39 -12.99 -6.88
CA HIS A 9 6.06 -11.57 -6.81
C HIS A 9 7.28 -10.72 -6.45
N GLN A 10 8.05 -11.14 -5.43
CA GLN A 10 9.26 -10.43 -5.01
C GLN A 10 10.27 -10.32 -6.16
N SER A 11 10.62 -11.46 -6.78
CA SER A 11 11.61 -11.51 -7.85
C SER A 11 11.15 -10.79 -9.13
N SER A 12 9.84 -10.80 -9.41
CA SER A 12 9.27 -10.04 -10.53
C SER A 12 9.42 -8.54 -10.31
N TYR A 13 9.10 -8.03 -9.13
CA TYR A 13 9.28 -6.62 -8.80
C TYR A 13 10.76 -6.21 -8.73
N ASP A 14 11.63 -7.08 -8.22
CA ASP A 14 13.09 -6.85 -8.24
C ASP A 14 13.60 -6.66 -9.68
N ARG A 15 13.11 -7.48 -10.62
CA ARG A 15 13.51 -7.44 -12.03
C ARG A 15 13.11 -6.15 -12.73
N ILE A 16 11.94 -5.60 -12.41
CA ILE A 16 11.41 -4.38 -13.05
C ILE A 16 11.62 -3.13 -12.22
N ALA A 17 12.32 -3.22 -11.08
CA ALA A 17 12.35 -2.17 -10.07
C ALA A 17 12.77 -0.82 -10.65
N GLU A 18 13.89 -0.75 -11.39
CA GLU A 18 14.37 0.51 -11.96
C GLU A 18 13.37 1.15 -12.94
N GLU A 19 12.84 0.35 -13.88
CA GLU A 19 11.91 0.83 -14.88
C GLU A 19 10.57 1.24 -14.27
N TYR A 20 10.03 0.42 -13.35
CA TYR A 20 8.83 0.74 -12.58
C TYR A 20 9.01 2.07 -11.87
N ALA A 21 10.14 2.21 -11.21
CA ALA A 21 10.45 3.38 -10.43
C ALA A 21 10.56 4.63 -11.35
N ASN A 22 11.16 4.53 -12.54
CA ASN A 22 11.24 5.64 -13.50
C ASN A 22 9.87 6.06 -14.04
N ARG A 23 8.96 5.10 -14.24
CA ARG A 23 7.60 5.35 -14.77
C ARG A 23 6.63 5.87 -13.70
N ILE A 24 6.75 5.41 -12.45
CA ILE A 24 5.75 5.64 -11.40
C ILE A 24 6.12 6.81 -10.47
N SER A 25 7.39 7.19 -10.32
CA SER A 25 7.76 8.22 -9.33
C SER A 25 7.05 9.58 -9.49
N GLY A 26 6.61 9.95 -10.70
CA GLY A 26 5.84 11.17 -10.96
C GLY A 26 4.32 10.97 -11.04
N GLU A 27 3.79 9.79 -10.72
CA GLU A 27 2.39 9.48 -10.99
C GLU A 27 1.41 10.37 -10.22
N LEU A 28 1.76 10.78 -8.99
CA LEU A 28 0.89 11.57 -8.14
C LEU A 28 0.60 12.95 -8.73
N ASP A 29 1.50 13.51 -9.54
CA ASP A 29 1.30 14.81 -10.20
C ASP A 29 0.08 14.82 -11.13
N HIS A 30 -0.34 13.65 -11.61
CA HIS A 30 -1.47 13.47 -12.50
C HIS A 30 -2.71 12.90 -11.79
N LYS A 31 -2.67 12.77 -10.45
CA LYS A 31 -3.73 12.18 -9.63
C LYS A 31 -4.20 13.14 -8.54
N PRO A 32 -4.95 14.21 -8.90
CA PRO A 32 -5.35 15.26 -7.96
C PRO A 32 -6.18 14.74 -6.77
N LEU A 33 -7.05 13.76 -6.99
CA LEU A 33 -7.83 13.15 -5.90
C LEU A 33 -6.94 12.37 -4.93
N ASP A 34 -6.00 11.55 -5.43
CA ASP A 34 -5.04 10.82 -4.60
C ASP A 34 -4.21 11.80 -3.75
N ARG A 35 -3.72 12.88 -4.36
CA ARG A 35 -3.00 13.97 -3.67
C ARG A 35 -3.84 14.62 -2.57
N MET A 36 -5.08 14.99 -2.87
CA MET A 36 -6.00 15.59 -1.89
C MET A 36 -6.26 14.65 -0.71
N LEU A 37 -6.46 13.36 -0.96
CA LEU A 37 -6.71 12.38 0.09
C LEU A 37 -5.46 12.11 0.94
N LEU A 38 -4.28 12.09 0.32
CA LEU A 38 -3.00 11.99 1.01
C LEU A 38 -2.69 13.25 1.83
N ASP A 39 -3.05 14.45 1.35
CA ASP A 39 -2.95 15.71 2.10
C ASP A 39 -3.82 15.65 3.36
N GLU A 40 -5.07 15.19 3.23
CA GLU A 40 -5.98 14.99 4.37
C GLU A 40 -5.42 13.96 5.35
N PHE A 41 -4.92 12.82 4.85
CA PHE A 41 -4.27 11.81 5.69
C PHE A 41 -3.07 12.40 6.44
N ALA A 42 -2.18 13.12 5.76
CA ALA A 42 -1.01 13.77 6.35
C ALA A 42 -1.42 14.72 7.49
N ALA A 43 -2.43 15.56 7.28
CA ALA A 43 -2.92 16.49 8.29
C ALA A 43 -3.42 15.78 9.56
N ARG A 44 -3.97 14.56 9.42
CA ARG A 44 -4.51 13.78 10.55
C ARG A 44 -3.45 13.02 11.34
N VAL A 45 -2.32 12.66 10.70
CA VAL A 45 -1.27 11.83 11.32
C VAL A 45 -0.02 12.61 11.68
N LYS A 46 0.08 13.88 11.27
CA LYS A 46 1.20 14.76 11.61
C LYS A 46 1.33 14.92 13.12
N GLY A 47 2.48 14.54 13.67
CA GLY A 47 2.74 14.55 15.11
C GLY A 47 2.03 13.44 15.89
N ALA A 48 1.31 12.52 15.24
CA ALA A 48 0.65 11.39 15.91
C ALA A 48 1.61 10.25 16.26
N GLY A 49 2.83 10.28 15.71
CA GLY A 49 3.84 9.23 15.85
C GLY A 49 4.23 8.66 14.50
N ARG A 50 4.77 7.44 14.52
CA ARG A 50 5.43 6.86 13.36
C ARG A 50 4.44 6.24 12.39
N VAL A 51 4.58 6.58 11.10
CA VAL A 51 3.74 6.13 10.00
C VAL A 51 4.52 5.18 9.09
N CYS A 52 3.85 4.14 8.58
CA CYS A 52 4.42 3.19 7.62
C CYS A 52 3.71 3.30 6.27
N ASP A 53 4.46 3.50 5.19
CA ASP A 53 4.01 3.20 3.82
C ASP A 53 4.28 1.72 3.52
N LEU A 54 3.24 0.89 3.58
CA LEU A 54 3.33 -0.56 3.56
C LEU A 54 3.09 -1.12 2.15
N GLY A 55 4.14 -1.67 1.56
CA GLY A 55 4.25 -1.91 0.12
C GLY A 55 4.58 -0.62 -0.65
N CYS A 56 5.60 0.11 -0.18
CA CYS A 56 5.92 1.46 -0.66
C CYS A 56 6.51 1.51 -2.09
N GLY A 57 6.92 0.37 -2.65
CA GLY A 57 7.59 0.29 -3.94
C GLY A 57 8.79 1.25 -4.02
N PRO A 58 8.86 2.16 -5.01
CA PRO A 58 9.94 3.14 -5.14
C PRO A 58 9.80 4.34 -4.19
N GLY A 59 8.87 4.30 -3.24
CA GLY A 59 8.74 5.27 -2.14
C GLY A 59 8.11 6.61 -2.49
N HIS A 60 7.37 6.72 -3.60
CA HIS A 60 6.78 8.00 -4.05
C HIS A 60 5.64 8.48 -3.13
N VAL A 61 4.79 7.58 -2.60
CA VAL A 61 3.77 7.93 -1.59
C VAL A 61 4.43 8.30 -0.26
N ALA A 62 5.36 7.48 0.22
CA ALA A 62 6.17 7.81 1.39
C ALA A 62 6.81 9.20 1.27
N ARG A 63 7.45 9.50 0.14
CA ARG A 63 8.08 10.80 -0.13
C ARG A 63 7.08 11.94 -0.10
N TYR A 64 5.93 11.76 -0.75
CA TYR A 64 4.88 12.77 -0.77
C TYR A 64 4.42 13.15 0.64
N LEU A 65 4.22 12.16 1.52
CA LEU A 65 3.83 12.37 2.92
C LEU A 65 4.98 12.92 3.77
N TYR A 66 6.22 12.47 3.54
CA TYR A 66 7.41 13.01 4.19
C TYR A 66 7.55 14.52 3.96
N ASP A 67 7.35 14.97 2.71
CA ASP A 67 7.41 16.40 2.35
C ASP A 67 6.33 17.25 3.04
N ARG A 68 5.29 16.62 3.62
CA ARG A 68 4.26 17.28 4.45
C ARG A 68 4.59 17.29 5.94
N GLY A 69 5.75 16.75 6.31
CA GLY A 69 6.24 16.66 7.68
C GLY A 69 5.61 15.51 8.46
N VAL A 70 5.20 14.44 7.79
CA VAL A 70 4.82 13.19 8.45
C VAL A 70 6.09 12.42 8.85
N ASP A 71 6.15 11.90 10.07
CA ASP A 71 7.19 10.96 10.50
C ASP A 71 6.91 9.59 9.87
N ILE A 72 7.37 9.40 8.63
CA ILE A 72 7.07 8.23 7.80
C ILE A 72 8.33 7.50 7.35
N PHE A 73 8.22 6.18 7.27
CA PHE A 73 9.20 5.31 6.62
C PHE A 73 8.47 4.36 5.65
N GLY A 74 9.19 3.82 4.67
CA GLY A 74 8.64 2.83 3.74
C GLY A 74 8.99 1.40 4.13
N MET A 75 8.08 0.45 3.86
CA MET A 75 8.33 -0.97 3.93
C MET A 75 7.90 -1.64 2.62
N ASP A 76 8.69 -2.56 2.10
CA ASP A 76 8.35 -3.31 0.89
C ASP A 76 8.91 -4.73 0.92
N LEU A 77 8.29 -5.63 0.15
CA LEU A 77 8.74 -7.01 -0.02
C LEU A 77 9.94 -7.10 -0.97
N SER A 78 10.03 -6.22 -1.97
CA SER A 78 11.07 -6.25 -3.01
C SER A 78 12.32 -5.49 -2.57
N PRO A 79 13.48 -6.15 -2.38
CA PRO A 79 14.75 -5.47 -2.19
C PRO A 79 15.10 -4.48 -3.32
N GLY A 80 14.78 -4.82 -4.57
CA GLY A 80 15.02 -3.95 -5.73
C GLY A 80 14.21 -2.65 -5.65
N MET A 81 12.94 -2.72 -5.25
CA MET A 81 12.12 -1.52 -4.99
C MET A 81 12.72 -0.64 -3.90
N LEU A 82 13.17 -1.26 -2.80
CA LEU A 82 13.78 -0.53 -1.68
C LEU A 82 15.12 0.12 -2.07
N GLU A 83 15.88 -0.49 -2.97
CA GLU A 83 17.08 0.13 -3.53
C GLU A 83 16.73 1.41 -4.29
N GLN A 84 15.72 1.37 -5.17
CA GLN A 84 15.25 2.54 -5.90
C GLN A 84 14.67 3.61 -4.95
N ALA A 85 13.91 3.20 -3.95
CA ALA A 85 13.36 4.09 -2.94
C ALA A 85 14.45 4.86 -2.19
N ARG A 86 15.51 4.17 -1.75
CA ARG A 86 16.68 4.79 -1.09
C ARG A 86 17.47 5.70 -2.02
N LYS A 87 17.69 5.29 -3.27
CA LYS A 87 18.38 6.11 -4.28
C LYS A 87 17.71 7.47 -4.49
N ARG A 88 16.38 7.50 -4.52
CA ARG A 88 15.62 8.73 -4.76
C ARG A 88 15.31 9.53 -3.51
N ASN A 89 15.26 8.88 -2.37
CA ASN A 89 14.88 9.49 -1.10
C ASN A 89 15.94 9.22 -0.02
N PRO A 90 17.19 9.71 -0.19
CA PRO A 90 18.31 9.35 0.68
C PRO A 90 18.16 9.81 2.14
N ALA A 91 17.27 10.77 2.41
CA ALA A 91 16.96 11.26 3.76
C ALA A 91 15.91 10.41 4.50
N MET A 92 15.28 9.43 3.82
CA MET A 92 14.19 8.65 4.36
C MET A 92 14.62 7.22 4.70
N GLU A 93 13.89 6.62 5.64
CA GLU A 93 14.12 5.23 6.05
C GLU A 93 13.25 4.26 5.22
N PHE A 94 13.86 3.16 4.78
CA PHE A 94 13.18 2.08 4.05
C PHE A 94 13.60 0.72 4.59
N ARG A 95 12.62 -0.15 4.84
CA ARG A 95 12.81 -1.48 5.45
C ARG A 95 12.27 -2.59 4.55
N HIS A 96 12.95 -3.72 4.54
CA HIS A 96 12.41 -4.94 3.95
C HIS A 96 11.38 -5.57 4.89
N GLY A 97 10.24 -6.01 4.36
CA GLY A 97 9.22 -6.65 5.17
C GLY A 97 8.09 -7.27 4.37
N ASN A 98 7.53 -8.35 4.93
CA ASN A 98 6.36 -9.03 4.41
C ASN A 98 5.11 -8.61 5.19
N MET A 99 4.13 -7.98 4.52
CA MET A 99 2.90 -7.52 5.19
C MET A 99 2.04 -8.63 5.80
N LEU A 100 2.28 -9.91 5.43
CA LEU A 100 1.60 -11.06 6.01
C LEU A 100 2.22 -11.51 7.35
N THR A 101 3.45 -11.10 7.63
CA THR A 101 4.22 -11.50 8.82
C THR A 101 5.18 -10.37 9.19
N LEU A 102 4.66 -9.32 9.83
CA LEU A 102 5.44 -8.14 10.19
C LEU A 102 6.31 -8.41 11.42
N ASP A 103 7.63 -8.33 11.25
CA ASP A 103 8.59 -8.35 12.37
C ASP A 103 8.62 -7.00 13.09
N VAL A 104 7.50 -6.68 13.72
CA VAL A 104 7.20 -5.39 14.34
C VAL A 104 6.42 -5.67 15.61
N ARG A 105 6.73 -4.96 16.69
CA ARG A 105 6.00 -5.09 17.95
C ARG A 105 4.55 -4.61 17.79
N ASP A 106 3.67 -5.18 18.57
CA ASP A 106 2.27 -4.72 18.67
C ASP A 106 2.24 -3.23 19.02
N ARG A 107 1.24 -2.51 18.50
CA ARG A 107 0.95 -1.11 18.88
C ARG A 107 2.17 -0.19 18.80
N SER A 108 2.89 -0.24 17.67
CA SER A 108 4.12 0.52 17.44
C SER A 108 3.97 1.63 16.39
N TRP A 109 2.90 1.62 15.61
CA TRP A 109 2.68 2.61 14.53
C TRP A 109 1.40 3.39 14.76
N ALA A 110 1.49 4.70 14.55
CA ALA A 110 0.36 5.61 14.63
C ALA A 110 -0.55 5.49 13.39
N ALA A 111 0.03 5.21 12.22
CA ALA A 111 -0.74 4.99 11.00
C ALA A 111 -0.04 4.09 9.97
N ILE A 112 -0.84 3.53 9.07
CA ILE A 112 -0.40 2.79 7.88
C ILE A 112 -1.09 3.41 6.67
N VAL A 113 -0.32 3.69 5.62
CA VAL A 113 -0.82 3.91 4.26
C VAL A 113 -0.37 2.72 3.41
N ALA A 114 -1.25 2.18 2.58
CA ALA A 114 -0.98 1.03 1.73
C ALA A 114 -1.70 1.23 0.40
N PHE A 115 -1.09 2.01 -0.49
CA PHE A 115 -1.64 2.33 -1.80
C PHE A 115 -1.24 1.27 -2.81
N TYR A 116 -2.23 0.60 -3.38
CA TYR A 116 -2.09 -0.41 -4.43
C TYR A 116 -1.15 -1.57 -4.08
N SER A 117 -0.93 -1.86 -2.80
CA SER A 117 -0.03 -2.94 -2.36
C SER A 117 -0.76 -4.21 -1.95
N ILE A 118 -1.99 -4.11 -1.42
CA ILE A 118 -2.81 -5.28 -1.04
C ILE A 118 -3.27 -6.09 -2.25
N VAL A 119 -3.14 -5.55 -3.46
CA VAL A 119 -3.57 -6.15 -4.73
C VAL A 119 -2.75 -7.39 -5.09
N HIS A 120 -1.67 -7.67 -4.36
CA HIS A 120 -0.87 -8.88 -4.54
C HIS A 120 -1.22 -10.00 -3.55
N ILE A 121 -2.13 -9.72 -2.61
CA ILE A 121 -2.50 -10.67 -1.57
C ILE A 121 -3.73 -11.46 -2.03
N PRO A 122 -3.66 -12.80 -2.12
CA PRO A 122 -4.84 -13.62 -2.42
C PRO A 122 -5.98 -13.36 -1.43
N LYS A 123 -7.23 -13.42 -1.90
CA LYS A 123 -8.42 -13.21 -1.05
C LYS A 123 -8.47 -14.16 0.16
N THR A 124 -7.87 -15.34 0.06
CA THR A 124 -7.75 -16.31 1.16
C THR A 124 -6.82 -15.85 2.28
N ASP A 125 -5.87 -14.96 1.96
CA ASP A 125 -4.81 -14.51 2.87
C ASP A 125 -4.99 -13.05 3.33
N ILE A 126 -5.89 -12.28 2.70
CA ILE A 126 -6.08 -10.85 3.00
C ILE A 126 -6.40 -10.58 4.48
N LEU A 127 -7.14 -11.48 5.13
CA LEU A 127 -7.43 -11.37 6.56
C LEU A 127 -6.17 -11.47 7.42
N GLN A 128 -5.13 -12.21 7.00
CA GLN A 128 -3.84 -12.25 7.69
C GLN A 128 -3.13 -10.90 7.59
N ALA A 129 -3.05 -10.31 6.40
CA ALA A 129 -2.46 -8.98 6.22
C ALA A 129 -3.16 -7.93 7.10
N PHE A 130 -4.49 -7.92 7.10
CA PHE A 130 -5.25 -6.98 7.93
C PHE A 130 -5.10 -7.23 9.43
N ARG A 131 -4.94 -8.49 9.88
CA ARG A 131 -4.62 -8.78 11.29
C ARG A 131 -3.25 -8.25 11.69
N GLU A 132 -2.25 -8.38 10.83
CA GLU A 132 -0.92 -7.81 11.08
C GLU A 132 -0.96 -6.29 11.13
N MET A 133 -1.62 -5.63 10.16
CA MET A 133 -1.84 -4.18 10.18
C MET A 133 -2.57 -3.74 11.46
N PHE A 134 -3.61 -4.47 11.88
CA PHE A 134 -4.33 -4.17 13.12
C PHE A 134 -3.46 -4.36 14.35
N ARG A 135 -2.64 -5.42 14.41
CA ARG A 135 -1.78 -5.74 15.55
C ARG A 135 -0.75 -4.64 15.80
N VAL A 136 -0.06 -4.20 14.74
CA VAL A 136 1.02 -3.21 14.82
C VAL A 136 0.52 -1.77 15.01
N LEU A 137 -0.71 -1.46 14.59
CA LEU A 137 -1.30 -0.14 14.86
C LEU A 137 -1.55 0.08 16.35
N GLU A 138 -1.28 1.28 16.83
CA GLU A 138 -1.66 1.74 18.17
C GLU A 138 -3.19 1.82 18.31
N PRO A 139 -3.76 1.76 19.54
CA PRO A 139 -5.16 2.11 19.76
C PRO A 139 -5.44 3.53 19.23
N GLY A 140 -6.46 3.68 18.41
CA GLY A 140 -6.73 4.93 17.70
C GLY A 140 -5.91 5.10 16.41
N GLY A 141 -5.04 4.17 16.04
CA GLY A 141 -4.22 4.26 14.83
C GLY A 141 -5.03 4.19 13.53
N LEU A 142 -4.56 4.91 12.50
CA LEU A 142 -5.25 5.08 11.22
C LEU A 142 -4.69 4.14 10.14
N LEU A 143 -5.56 3.48 9.40
CA LEU A 143 -5.24 2.71 8.20
C LEU A 143 -5.83 3.43 6.98
N PHE A 144 -5.03 3.60 5.93
CA PHE A 144 -5.48 4.16 4.67
C PHE A 144 -5.09 3.27 3.49
N LEU A 145 -6.09 2.71 2.80
CA LEU A 145 -5.91 1.79 1.68
C LEU A 145 -6.33 2.44 0.36
N ALA A 146 -5.63 2.09 -0.72
CA ALA A 146 -6.12 2.27 -2.10
C ALA A 146 -5.93 0.96 -2.89
N PHE A 147 -6.89 0.59 -3.73
CA PHE A 147 -6.84 -0.67 -4.50
C PHE A 147 -7.75 -0.64 -5.75
N HIS A 148 -7.57 -1.64 -6.62
CA HIS A 148 -8.40 -1.84 -7.81
C HIS A 148 -9.72 -2.53 -7.47
N ILE A 149 -10.82 -1.99 -8.00
CA ILE A 149 -12.16 -2.56 -7.84
C ILE A 149 -12.42 -3.57 -8.95
N GLY A 150 -12.84 -4.76 -8.54
CA GLY A 150 -13.22 -5.85 -9.44
C GLY A 150 -13.40 -7.16 -8.68
N VAL A 151 -13.54 -8.25 -9.41
CA VAL A 151 -13.67 -9.61 -8.89
C VAL A 151 -12.62 -10.56 -9.45
N GLU A 152 -11.91 -10.12 -10.48
CA GLU A 152 -10.90 -10.83 -11.22
C GLU A 152 -9.56 -10.93 -10.48
N VAL A 153 -8.77 -11.90 -10.92
CA VAL A 153 -7.33 -11.96 -10.66
C VAL A 153 -6.68 -11.93 -12.03
N LEU A 154 -5.86 -10.91 -12.29
CA LEU A 154 -5.08 -10.81 -13.51
C LEU A 154 -3.70 -11.39 -13.23
N HIS A 155 -3.25 -12.30 -14.10
CA HIS A 155 -1.89 -12.80 -14.08
C HIS A 155 -1.08 -12.08 -15.14
N GLU A 156 -0.05 -11.35 -14.72
CA GLU A 156 0.87 -10.66 -15.61
C GLU A 156 2.13 -11.49 -15.77
N GLU A 157 2.44 -11.83 -17.02
CA GLU A 157 3.61 -12.62 -17.41
C GLU A 157 4.70 -11.75 -18.04
N ASN A 158 4.36 -10.54 -18.48
CA ASN A 158 5.31 -9.61 -19.09
C ASN A 158 5.03 -8.15 -18.70
N CYS A 159 6.00 -7.53 -18.03
CA CYS A 159 5.93 -6.10 -17.74
C CYS A 159 7.08 -5.40 -18.46
N TRP A 160 6.73 -4.56 -19.44
CA TRP A 160 7.66 -3.75 -20.23
C TRP A 160 8.81 -4.56 -20.88
N GLY A 161 8.52 -5.75 -21.38
CA GLY A 161 9.52 -6.62 -22.02
C GLY A 161 10.28 -7.51 -21.03
N HIS A 162 10.08 -7.35 -19.73
CA HIS A 162 10.61 -8.25 -18.72
C HIS A 162 9.59 -9.35 -18.42
N GLN A 163 10.04 -10.61 -18.47
CA GLN A 163 9.24 -11.72 -17.96
C GLN A 163 8.98 -11.51 -16.47
N VAL A 164 7.74 -11.64 -16.03
CA VAL A 164 7.31 -11.53 -14.63
C VAL A 164 6.29 -12.63 -14.32
N SER A 165 5.91 -12.74 -13.06
CA SER A 165 4.82 -13.59 -12.58
C SER A 165 4.17 -12.82 -11.43
N LEU A 166 3.16 -12.03 -11.78
CA LEU A 166 2.46 -11.15 -10.84
C LEU A 166 0.97 -11.41 -10.90
N ASP A 167 0.39 -11.78 -9.76
CA ASP A 167 -1.06 -11.78 -9.58
C ASP A 167 -1.50 -10.39 -9.08
N LEU A 168 -2.43 -9.79 -9.81
CA LEU A 168 -3.17 -8.58 -9.45
C LEU A 168 -4.61 -8.98 -9.10
N VAL A 169 -4.88 -9.05 -7.81
CA VAL A 169 -6.17 -9.39 -7.20
C VAL A 169 -7.00 -8.13 -7.06
N PHE A 170 -8.18 -8.14 -7.67
CA PHE A 170 -9.14 -7.04 -7.58
C PHE A 170 -10.15 -7.33 -6.46
N PHE A 171 -10.57 -6.28 -5.77
CA PHE A 171 -11.43 -6.39 -4.60
C PHE A 171 -12.66 -5.50 -4.70
N GLY A 172 -13.80 -5.99 -4.22
CA GLY A 172 -14.96 -5.12 -4.00
C GLY A 172 -14.72 -4.19 -2.81
N ARG A 173 -15.13 -2.91 -2.90
CA ARG A 173 -15.03 -1.99 -1.75
C ARG A 173 -15.74 -2.53 -0.50
N LYS A 174 -17.00 -2.97 -0.67
CA LYS A 174 -17.79 -3.58 0.43
C LYS A 174 -17.21 -4.90 0.93
N GLU A 175 -16.49 -5.63 0.07
CA GLU A 175 -15.77 -6.84 0.46
C GLU A 175 -14.61 -6.49 1.40
N VAL A 176 -13.79 -5.48 1.05
CA VAL A 176 -12.69 -5.02 1.91
C VAL A 176 -13.18 -4.40 3.22
N GLU A 177 -14.24 -3.58 3.19
CA GLU A 177 -14.87 -3.05 4.41
C GLU A 177 -15.28 -4.18 5.38
N ARG A 178 -15.88 -5.24 4.85
CA ARG A 178 -16.28 -6.41 5.65
C ARG A 178 -15.06 -7.12 6.23
N TYR A 179 -13.99 -7.33 5.46
CA TYR A 179 -12.76 -7.96 5.95
C TYR A 179 -12.11 -7.15 7.07
N LEU A 180 -12.03 -5.83 6.91
CA LEU A 180 -11.53 -4.91 7.94
C LEU A 180 -12.39 -4.99 9.21
N GLY A 181 -13.72 -5.00 9.07
CA GLY A 181 -14.65 -5.15 10.18
C GLY A 181 -14.49 -6.48 10.93
N LEU A 182 -14.26 -7.58 10.22
CA LEU A 182 -14.00 -8.91 10.83
C LEU A 182 -12.72 -8.93 11.67
N VAL A 183 -11.72 -8.11 11.33
CA VAL A 183 -10.48 -7.96 12.12
C VAL A 183 -10.68 -7.01 13.31
N GLY A 184 -11.65 -6.10 13.24
CA GLY A 184 -12.00 -5.16 14.30
C GLY A 184 -11.69 -3.70 13.99
N PHE A 185 -11.39 -3.36 12.74
CA PHE A 185 -11.30 -1.96 12.31
C PHE A 185 -12.69 -1.32 12.24
N ALA A 186 -12.78 -0.05 12.63
CA ALA A 186 -13.95 0.80 12.38
C ALA A 186 -13.72 1.58 11.08
N ILE A 187 -14.61 1.43 10.10
CA ILE A 187 -14.56 2.21 8.85
C ILE A 187 -14.97 3.65 9.16
N GLU A 188 -14.13 4.62 8.80
CA GLU A 188 -14.44 6.04 8.94
C GLU A 188 -15.10 6.58 7.67
N ASP A 189 -14.49 6.28 6.53
CA ASP A 189 -15.01 6.63 5.23
C ASP A 189 -14.48 5.68 4.16
N SER A 190 -15.12 5.74 3.00
CA SER A 190 -14.66 5.06 1.81
C SER A 190 -15.19 5.76 0.58
N LEU A 191 -14.43 5.72 -0.51
CA LEU A 191 -14.82 6.31 -1.78
C LEU A 191 -14.42 5.41 -2.95
N GLU A 192 -15.08 5.60 -4.08
CA GLU A 192 -14.74 4.97 -5.35
C GLU A 192 -14.50 6.08 -6.38
N ARG A 193 -13.60 5.85 -7.34
CA ARG A 193 -13.45 6.73 -8.50
C ARG A 193 -13.28 5.92 -9.78
N GLU A 194 -13.71 6.51 -10.88
CA GLU A 194 -13.34 6.06 -12.22
C GLU A 194 -11.84 6.30 -12.46
N PRO A 195 -11.20 5.52 -13.36
CA PRO A 195 -9.80 5.75 -13.70
C PRO A 195 -9.63 7.12 -14.37
N TYR A 196 -8.44 7.70 -14.22
CA TYR A 196 -7.99 8.80 -15.07
C TYR A 196 -7.73 8.31 -16.50
N ALA A 197 -7.30 9.22 -17.37
CA ALA A 197 -6.99 8.89 -18.76
C ALA A 197 -5.95 7.74 -18.88
N PRO A 198 -6.00 6.91 -19.94
CA PRO A 198 -5.14 5.72 -20.08
C PRO A 198 -3.63 5.96 -19.98
N GLU A 199 -3.18 7.15 -20.32
CA GLU A 199 -1.79 7.58 -20.20
C GLU A 199 -1.34 7.82 -18.75
N VAL A 200 -2.28 8.01 -17.82
CA VAL A 200 -2.01 8.25 -16.40
C VAL A 200 -1.95 6.95 -15.63
N GLU A 201 -2.87 6.02 -15.90
CA GLU A 201 -2.98 4.79 -15.12
C GLU A 201 -3.74 3.65 -15.81
N TYR A 202 -3.57 2.45 -15.25
CA TYR A 202 -4.33 1.27 -15.64
C TYR A 202 -5.85 1.50 -15.54
N GLN A 203 -6.60 1.09 -16.56
CA GLN A 203 -8.02 1.37 -16.68
C GLN A 203 -8.88 0.42 -15.83
N SER A 204 -8.98 0.73 -14.53
CA SER A 204 -9.95 0.10 -13.64
C SER A 204 -10.44 1.08 -12.58
N ARG A 205 -11.63 0.83 -12.05
CA ARG A 205 -12.18 1.64 -10.96
C ARG A 205 -11.31 1.50 -9.71
N ARG A 206 -11.16 2.56 -8.93
CA ARG A 206 -10.35 2.58 -7.70
C ARG A 206 -11.22 2.74 -6.48
N ALA A 207 -10.84 2.09 -5.39
CA ALA A 207 -11.43 2.30 -4.07
C ALA A 207 -10.38 2.84 -3.11
N TYR A 208 -10.84 3.67 -2.19
CA TYR A 208 -10.07 4.13 -1.04
C TYR A 208 -10.86 3.88 0.23
N ILE A 209 -10.19 3.44 1.28
CA ILE A 209 -10.82 3.18 2.58
C ILE A 209 -9.94 3.73 3.68
N ARG A 210 -10.51 4.57 4.53
CA ARG A 210 -9.91 4.98 5.80
C ARG A 210 -10.62 4.26 6.93
N ALA A 211 -9.83 3.59 7.77
CA ALA A 211 -10.33 2.82 8.88
C ALA A 211 -9.45 3.04 10.12
N ARG A 212 -10.04 2.97 11.30
CA ARG A 212 -9.34 3.19 12.57
C ARG A 212 -9.34 1.94 13.42
N LYS A 213 -8.23 1.66 14.09
CA LYS A 213 -8.20 0.72 15.20
C LYS A 213 -8.91 1.36 16.40
N PRO A 214 -10.02 0.83 16.90
CA PRO A 214 -10.74 1.45 18.00
C PRO A 214 -9.84 1.60 19.24
N VAL A 215 -9.96 2.74 19.92
CA VAL A 215 -9.45 2.89 21.28
C VAL A 215 -10.36 2.03 22.14
N ARG A 216 -9.90 0.84 22.57
CA ARG A 216 -10.70 0.04 23.50
C ARG A 216 -10.92 0.87 24.76
N SER A 217 -12.19 1.07 25.12
CA SER A 217 -12.62 1.61 26.42
C SER A 217 -12.14 0.74 27.57
#